data_AF-A0A6I3BQ56-F1
#
_entry.id   AF-A0A6I3BQ56-F1
#
_cell.length_a   1.000
_cell.length_b   1.000
_cell.length_c   1.000
_cell.angle_alpha   90.00
_cell.angle_beta   90.00
_cell.angle_gamma   90.00
#
_symmetry.space_group_name_H-M   'P 1'
#
loop_
_entity.id
_entity.type
_entity.pdbx_description
1 polymer ?
#
loop_
_entity_poly.entity_id
_entity_poly.type
_entity_poly.pdbx_seq_one_letter_code
_entity_poly.pdbx_strand_id
1 'polypeptide(L)'
;MSSGTTLKHVLGARPHQTGRECAQRPPRPTVQPPARGSAMISSPDNEKLKLVRKLQDRRWRDKLGLFVCEGEDQVAAATAEPVELLIAGENVEAELLAQVATAGHPPRVIGVYRRADLPSLADRRATVALWQLSDPGNVGTLIRTADAFGAAVALSPGCADPTGPKAVRASAGSIWNVPTLAWDDLPAATPRVALVAHGGVPLPEANLTGPVILLLGSERDGLPREIDRDLEVTIPIGSAESLNVAAAGAIALYEWQRQNGPQ
;
A
#
# COMPACT_ATOMS: atom_id res chain seq x y z
N MET A 1 -34.17 20.90 -66.69
CA MET A 1 -33.25 21.73 -65.87
C MET A 1 -34.03 22.23 -64.67
N SER A 2 -33.37 22.28 -63.49
CA SER A 2 -33.89 22.69 -62.17
C SER A 2 -34.81 21.66 -61.49
N SER A 3 -34.34 20.77 -60.63
CA SER A 3 -33.87 20.89 -59.23
C SER A 3 -34.99 21.12 -58.21
N GLY A 4 -35.25 20.08 -57.41
CA GLY A 4 -36.13 20.09 -56.24
C GLY A 4 -35.64 19.10 -55.18
N THR A 5 -35.14 19.67 -54.08
CA THR A 5 -35.32 19.23 -52.69
C THR A 5 -34.82 17.84 -52.26
N THR A 6 -33.82 17.79 -51.35
CA THR A 6 -34.01 17.58 -49.89
C THR A 6 -32.71 17.07 -49.25
N LEU A 7 -32.14 17.88 -48.35
CA LEU A 7 -31.12 17.46 -47.39
C LEU A 7 -31.73 16.42 -46.43
N LYS A 8 -31.11 15.23 -46.33
CA LYS A 8 -31.23 14.33 -45.18
C LYS A 8 -29.86 13.75 -44.81
N HIS A 9 -29.44 14.12 -43.61
CA HIS A 9 -28.51 13.47 -42.69
C HIS A 9 -27.78 12.20 -43.16
N VAL A 10 -26.45 12.28 -43.23
CA VAL A 10 -25.54 11.13 -43.16
C VAL A 10 -24.93 11.10 -41.77
N LEU A 11 -25.53 10.30 -40.88
CA LEU A 11 -24.90 9.83 -39.64
C LEU A 11 -24.99 8.31 -39.69
N GLY A 12 -23.91 7.69 -40.17
CA GLY A 12 -23.75 6.25 -40.18
C GLY A 12 -23.58 5.75 -38.75
N ALA A 13 -24.67 5.24 -38.18
CA ALA A 13 -24.64 4.43 -36.98
C ALA A 13 -23.91 3.12 -37.29
N ARG A 14 -22.79 2.88 -36.60
CA ARG A 14 -22.21 1.55 -36.40
C ARG A 14 -22.50 1.09 -34.97
N PRO A 15 -22.66 -0.23 -34.76
CA PRO A 15 -23.39 -0.77 -33.63
C PRO A 15 -22.60 -0.69 -32.32
N HIS A 16 -23.33 -0.39 -31.24
CA HIS A 16 -22.91 -0.57 -29.86
C HIS A 16 -22.80 -2.06 -29.52
N GLN A 17 -21.58 -2.58 -29.44
CA GLN A 17 -21.14 -3.73 -28.65
C GLN A 17 -19.66 -3.46 -28.35
N THR A 18 -19.12 -3.52 -27.14
CA THR A 18 -19.41 -4.35 -25.97
C THR A 18 -19.07 -3.55 -24.71
N GLY A 19 -19.84 -3.75 -23.64
CA GLY A 19 -19.45 -3.32 -22.30
C GLY A 19 -18.14 -4.00 -21.93
N ARG A 20 -17.12 -3.21 -21.61
CA ARG A 20 -15.96 -3.73 -20.89
C ARG A 20 -16.46 -4.12 -19.50
N GLU A 21 -16.54 -5.42 -19.26
CA GLU A 21 -16.63 -5.97 -17.92
C GLU A 21 -15.52 -5.31 -17.10
N CYS A 22 -15.93 -4.47 -16.15
CA CYS A 22 -15.10 -4.10 -15.02
C CYS A 22 -14.67 -5.44 -14.41
N ALA A 23 -13.39 -5.79 -14.50
CA ALA A 23 -12.85 -7.03 -13.97
C ALA A 23 -13.35 -7.15 -12.52
N GLN A 24 -14.29 -8.06 -12.31
CA GLN A 24 -14.93 -8.24 -11.01
C GLN A 24 -13.81 -8.66 -10.07
N ARG A 25 -13.50 -7.78 -9.10
CA ARG A 25 -12.66 -8.16 -7.96
C ARG A 25 -13.19 -9.51 -7.45
N PRO A 26 -12.31 -10.50 -7.21
CA PRO A 26 -12.75 -11.77 -6.67
C PRO A 26 -13.58 -11.52 -5.40
N PRO A 27 -14.64 -12.30 -5.15
CA PRO A 27 -15.45 -12.14 -3.95
C PRO A 27 -14.52 -12.18 -2.74
N ARG A 28 -14.63 -11.17 -1.86
CA ARG A 28 -13.82 -11.11 -0.63
C ARG A 28 -14.01 -12.43 0.12
N PRO A 29 -12.94 -13.14 0.50
CA PRO A 29 -13.09 -14.33 1.33
C PRO A 29 -13.82 -13.90 2.61
N THR A 30 -14.97 -14.50 2.87
CA THR A 30 -15.61 -14.42 4.17
C THR A 30 -14.68 -15.13 5.14
N VAL A 31 -14.01 -14.36 5.99
CA VAL A 31 -13.28 -14.89 7.16
C VAL A 31 -14.28 -15.75 7.92
N GLN A 32 -14.14 -17.08 7.84
CA GLN A 32 -14.98 -17.97 8.63
C GLN A 32 -14.62 -17.73 10.09
N PRO A 33 -15.61 -17.46 10.96
CA PRO A 33 -15.33 -17.35 12.39
C PRO A 33 -14.68 -18.66 12.85
N PRO A 34 -13.73 -18.60 13.79
CA PRO A 34 -13.02 -19.77 14.26
C PRO A 34 -14.04 -20.78 14.81
N ALA A 35 -13.71 -22.07 14.71
CA ALA A 35 -14.58 -23.14 15.18
C ALA A 35 -15.12 -22.80 16.59
N ARG A 36 -16.46 -22.70 16.72
CA ARG A 36 -17.15 -22.42 17.98
C ARG A 36 -16.63 -23.38 19.05
N GLY A 37 -15.86 -22.88 20.01
CA GLY A 37 -15.29 -23.73 21.08
C GLY A 37 -14.05 -23.23 21.82
N SER A 38 -13.44 -22.09 21.46
CA SER A 38 -12.35 -21.55 22.28
C SER A 38 -12.90 -20.95 23.58
N ALA A 39 -12.41 -21.41 24.73
CA ALA A 39 -12.77 -20.85 26.04
C ALA A 39 -12.51 -19.34 26.08
N MET A 40 -13.43 -18.59 26.69
CA MET A 40 -13.34 -17.15 26.88
C MET A 40 -12.03 -16.77 27.59
N ILE A 41 -11.28 -15.83 27.01
CA ILE A 41 -10.10 -15.25 27.64
C ILE A 41 -10.54 -14.12 28.58
N SER A 42 -10.35 -14.35 29.88
CA SER A 42 -10.70 -13.42 30.98
C SER A 42 -9.49 -13.00 31.84
N SER A 43 -8.27 -13.35 31.43
CA SER A 43 -7.04 -12.96 32.13
C SER A 43 -6.14 -12.11 31.24
N PRO A 44 -5.63 -10.97 31.74
CA PRO A 44 -4.65 -10.15 31.00
C PRO A 44 -3.32 -10.89 30.76
N ASP A 45 -3.03 -11.94 31.54
CA ASP A 45 -1.81 -12.75 31.43
C ASP A 45 -1.91 -13.88 30.40
N ASN A 46 -3.00 -13.95 29.64
CA ASN A 46 -3.15 -14.93 28.57
C ASN A 46 -2.05 -14.77 27.51
N GLU A 47 -1.45 -15.88 27.08
CA GLU A 47 -0.34 -15.88 26.12
C GLU A 47 -0.68 -15.24 24.77
N LYS A 48 -1.95 -15.33 24.32
CA LYS A 48 -2.40 -14.69 23.08
C LYS A 48 -2.42 -13.17 23.20
N LEU A 49 -2.87 -12.64 24.34
CA LEU A 49 -2.84 -11.20 24.62
C LEU A 49 -1.40 -10.71 24.79
N LYS A 50 -0.53 -11.48 25.45
CA LYS A 50 0.91 -11.19 25.53
C LYS A 50 1.57 -11.17 24.15
N LEU A 51 1.18 -12.08 23.25
CA LEU A 51 1.67 -12.10 21.87
C LEU A 51 1.29 -10.80 21.15
N VAL A 52 0.03 -10.38 21.20
CA VAL A 52 -0.42 -9.12 20.58
C VAL A 52 0.37 -7.93 21.13
N ARG A 53 0.54 -7.83 22.46
CA ARG A 53 1.36 -6.76 23.08
C ARG A 53 2.82 -6.78 22.60
N LYS A 54 3.43 -7.97 22.50
CA LYS A 54 4.81 -8.12 21.99
C LYS A 54 4.93 -7.62 20.55
N LEU A 55 3.97 -7.96 19.69
CA LEU A 55 3.98 -7.61 18.27
C LEU A 55 3.78 -6.11 17.99
N GLN A 56 3.53 -5.29 19.02
CA GLN A 56 3.61 -3.83 18.90
C GLN A 56 5.05 -3.34 18.68
N ASP A 57 6.05 -4.11 19.14
CA ASP A 57 7.47 -3.85 18.94
C ASP A 57 8.01 -4.60 17.71
N ARG A 58 8.72 -3.88 16.85
CA ARG A 58 9.37 -4.39 15.63
C ARG A 58 10.27 -5.58 15.91
N ARG A 59 11.02 -5.58 17.01
CA ARG A 59 11.94 -6.66 17.37
C ARG A 59 11.22 -8.01 17.42
N TRP A 60 10.00 -8.05 17.96
CA TRP A 60 9.22 -9.28 18.05
C TRP A 60 8.59 -9.66 16.72
N ARG A 61 8.16 -8.70 15.90
CA ARG A 61 7.67 -8.98 14.54
C ARG A 61 8.77 -9.57 13.65
N ASP A 62 9.98 -9.02 13.72
CA ASP A 62 11.15 -9.54 12.99
C ASP A 62 11.53 -10.94 13.50
N LYS A 63 11.58 -11.14 14.83
CA LYS A 63 11.94 -12.44 15.43
C LYS A 63 10.93 -13.55 15.15
N LEU A 64 9.63 -13.24 15.22
CA LEU A 64 8.56 -14.24 15.11
C LEU A 64 8.03 -14.39 13.68
N GLY A 65 8.32 -13.43 12.80
CA GLY A 65 7.73 -13.40 11.46
C GLY A 65 6.22 -13.17 11.49
N LEU A 66 5.70 -12.50 12.53
CA LEU A 66 4.27 -12.25 12.74
C LEU A 66 3.96 -10.75 12.78
N PHE A 67 2.71 -10.38 12.49
CA PHE A 67 2.20 -9.03 12.67
C PHE A 67 0.70 -9.02 13.00
N VAL A 68 0.19 -7.86 13.39
CA VAL A 68 -1.19 -7.68 13.88
C VAL A 68 -2.00 -6.83 12.90
N CYS A 69 -3.22 -7.25 12.62
CA CYS A 69 -4.27 -6.41 12.06
C CYS A 69 -5.34 -6.15 13.13
N GLU A 70 -5.63 -4.88 13.39
CA GLU A 70 -6.60 -4.43 14.39
C GLU A 70 -7.83 -3.84 13.69
N GLY A 71 -9.00 -4.35 14.04
CA GLY A 71 -10.29 -3.87 13.52
C GLY A 71 -10.82 -4.68 12.33
N GLU A 72 -12.13 -4.59 12.17
CA GLU A 72 -12.91 -5.40 11.24
C GLU A 72 -12.46 -5.23 9.80
N ASP A 73 -12.26 -3.98 9.36
CA ASP A 73 -11.87 -3.69 7.97
C ASP A 73 -10.48 -4.27 7.64
N GLN A 74 -9.54 -4.26 8.59
CA GLN A 74 -8.20 -4.80 8.36
C GLN A 74 -8.21 -6.32 8.30
N VAL A 75 -8.93 -6.96 9.23
CA VAL A 75 -9.07 -8.40 9.28
C VAL A 75 -9.85 -8.91 8.06
N ALA A 76 -10.88 -8.19 7.62
CA ALA A 76 -11.66 -8.52 6.43
C ALA A 76 -10.89 -8.29 5.11
N ALA A 77 -9.84 -7.47 5.11
CA ALA A 77 -8.96 -7.28 3.97
C ALA A 77 -7.88 -8.36 3.85
N ALA A 78 -7.68 -9.18 4.89
CA ALA A 78 -6.67 -10.22 4.89
C ALA A 78 -6.95 -11.28 3.81
N THR A 79 -5.90 -11.66 3.08
CA THR A 79 -5.95 -12.70 2.04
C THR A 79 -5.45 -14.06 2.54
N ALA A 80 -5.05 -14.13 3.81
CA ALA A 80 -4.55 -15.33 4.47
C ALA A 80 -5.32 -15.60 5.77
N GLU A 81 -5.29 -16.85 6.21
CA GLU A 81 -5.88 -17.25 7.49
C GLU A 81 -5.04 -16.74 8.67
N PRO A 82 -5.66 -16.20 9.72
CA PRO A 82 -4.93 -15.76 10.90
C PRO A 82 -4.35 -16.96 11.67
N VAL A 83 -3.15 -16.77 12.21
CA VAL A 83 -2.56 -17.66 13.21
C VAL A 83 -3.34 -17.59 14.52
N GLU A 84 -3.83 -16.40 14.87
CA GLU A 84 -4.72 -16.16 16.01
C GLU A 84 -5.78 -15.14 15.65
N LEU A 85 -7.03 -15.42 16.04
CA LEU A 85 -8.16 -14.52 15.84
C LEU A 85 -8.87 -14.29 17.17
N LEU A 86 -8.81 -13.05 17.64
CA LEU A 86 -9.37 -12.61 18.92
C LEU A 86 -10.57 -11.71 18.65
N ILE A 87 -11.73 -12.06 19.19
CA ILE A 87 -13.01 -11.41 18.97
C ILE A 87 -13.61 -11.03 20.32
N ALA A 88 -13.83 -9.73 20.51
CA ALA A 88 -14.38 -9.17 21.73
C ALA A 88 -15.80 -9.70 22.01
N GLY A 89 -16.01 -10.22 23.22
CA GLY A 89 -17.28 -10.80 23.67
C GLY A 89 -17.56 -12.22 23.14
N GLU A 90 -16.70 -12.77 22.28
CA GLU A 90 -16.84 -14.14 21.79
C GLU A 90 -15.78 -15.06 22.41
N ASN A 91 -14.50 -14.76 22.23
CA ASN A 91 -13.41 -15.54 22.79
C ASN A 91 -12.41 -14.72 23.63
N VAL A 92 -12.61 -13.41 23.73
CA VAL A 92 -11.87 -12.51 24.64
C VAL A 92 -12.85 -11.52 25.27
N GLU A 93 -12.70 -11.22 26.55
CA GLU A 93 -13.43 -10.11 27.17
C GLU A 93 -13.10 -8.78 26.46
N ALA A 94 -14.12 -7.98 26.17
CA ALA A 94 -13.96 -6.77 25.37
C ALA A 94 -12.95 -5.77 25.96
N GLU A 95 -12.93 -5.63 27.28
CA GLU A 95 -11.99 -4.75 27.99
C GLU A 95 -10.53 -5.24 27.83
N LEU A 96 -10.30 -6.54 27.88
CA LEU A 96 -8.96 -7.11 27.71
C LEU A 96 -8.44 -6.96 26.28
N LEU A 97 -9.32 -7.11 25.28
CA LEU A 97 -8.95 -6.87 23.88
C LEU A 97 -8.64 -5.38 23.64
N ALA A 98 -9.42 -4.48 24.24
CA ALA A 98 -9.19 -3.04 24.16
C ALA A 98 -7.83 -2.63 24.75
N GLN A 99 -7.41 -3.27 25.85
CA GLN A 99 -6.12 -2.99 26.51
C GLN A 99 -4.89 -3.32 25.68
N VAL A 100 -4.99 -4.21 24.67
CA VAL A 100 -3.85 -4.62 23.84
C VAL A 100 -3.82 -3.94 22.47
N ALA A 101 -4.89 -3.22 22.12
CA ALA A 101 -5.01 -2.49 20.87
C ALA A 101 -4.23 -1.18 20.87
N THR A 102 -3.87 -0.70 19.68
CA THR A 102 -3.19 0.58 19.47
C THR A 102 -4.00 1.55 18.61
N ALA A 103 -5.16 1.12 18.11
CA ALA A 103 -6.12 1.99 17.46
C ALA A 103 -6.73 3.01 18.44
N GLY A 104 -7.19 4.16 17.91
CA GLY A 104 -7.84 5.21 18.71
C GLY A 104 -9.23 4.81 19.25
N HIS A 105 -9.82 3.74 18.71
CA HIS A 105 -11.05 3.13 19.19
C HIS A 105 -10.81 1.64 19.46
N PRO A 106 -11.42 1.05 20.51
CA PRO A 106 -11.28 -0.37 20.81
C PRO A 106 -11.75 -1.22 19.62
N PRO A 107 -10.86 -2.05 19.02
CA PRO A 107 -11.26 -2.93 17.92
C PRO A 107 -12.13 -4.06 18.46
N ARG A 108 -13.09 -4.53 17.66
CA ARG A 108 -13.88 -5.72 18.01
C ARG A 108 -13.18 -7.02 17.64
N VAL A 109 -12.18 -6.94 16.77
CA VAL A 109 -11.40 -8.08 16.30
C VAL A 109 -9.92 -7.71 16.14
N ILE A 110 -9.06 -8.64 16.53
CA ILE A 110 -7.62 -8.58 16.29
C ILE A 110 -7.19 -9.91 15.65
N GLY A 111 -6.54 -9.83 14.50
CA GLY A 111 -5.93 -10.97 13.82
C GLY A 111 -4.40 -10.91 13.89
N VAL A 112 -3.76 -12.05 14.12
CA VAL A 112 -2.30 -12.23 14.03
C VAL A 112 -1.98 -13.06 12.79
N TYR A 113 -1.09 -12.57 11.94
CA TYR A 113 -0.77 -13.17 10.64
C TYR A 113 0.73 -13.35 10.45
N ARG A 114 1.14 -14.23 9.54
CA ARG A 114 2.56 -14.38 9.20
C ARG A 114 2.96 -13.37 8.15
N ARG A 115 4.15 -12.79 8.29
CA ARG A 115 4.73 -11.92 7.25
C ARG A 115 5.02 -12.68 5.96
N ALA A 116 5.28 -13.98 6.06
CA ALA A 116 5.48 -14.86 4.90
C ALA A 116 4.20 -15.05 4.06
N ASP A 117 3.03 -14.72 4.61
CA ASP A 117 1.76 -14.76 3.87
C ASP A 117 1.53 -13.47 3.04
N LEU A 118 2.37 -12.44 3.21
CA LEU A 118 2.32 -11.22 2.40
C LEU A 118 2.93 -11.46 1.00
N PRO A 119 2.52 -10.69 -0.02
CA PRO A 119 3.07 -10.82 -1.37
C PRO A 119 4.59 -10.59 -1.40
N SER A 120 5.35 -11.55 -1.92
CA SER A 120 6.83 -11.52 -1.85
C SER A 120 7.52 -11.02 -3.12
N LEU A 121 6.91 -11.12 -4.30
CA LEU A 121 7.38 -10.53 -5.55
C LEU A 121 6.27 -10.60 -6.61
N ALA A 122 6.05 -9.51 -7.33
CA ALA A 122 5.29 -9.52 -8.58
C ALA A 122 6.07 -8.72 -9.62
N ASP A 123 5.93 -9.10 -10.89
CA ASP A 123 6.44 -8.35 -12.04
C ASP A 123 5.65 -7.04 -12.18
N ARG A 124 5.99 -6.05 -11.33
CA ARG A 124 5.39 -4.72 -11.35
C ARG A 124 6.25 -3.82 -12.21
N ARG A 125 5.62 -3.17 -13.18
CA ARG A 125 6.28 -2.16 -14.03
C ARG A 125 6.68 -0.91 -13.25
N ALA A 126 6.08 -0.63 -12.09
CA ALA A 126 6.51 0.47 -11.22
C ALA A 126 6.88 -0.04 -9.83
N THR A 127 7.95 0.51 -9.26
CA THR A 127 8.32 0.32 -7.86
C THR A 127 8.53 1.66 -7.20
N VAL A 128 7.96 1.87 -6.02
CA VAL A 128 8.27 3.01 -5.16
C VAL A 128 9.33 2.58 -4.16
N ALA A 129 10.56 3.07 -4.31
CA ALA A 129 11.67 2.74 -3.42
C ALA A 129 11.85 3.83 -2.37
N LEU A 130 11.77 3.45 -1.11
CA LEU A 130 11.78 4.34 0.06
C LEU A 130 13.15 4.30 0.71
N TRP A 131 13.81 5.45 0.77
CA TRP A 131 15.10 5.61 1.43
C TRP A 131 14.92 6.20 2.84
N GLN A 132 15.20 5.38 3.86
CA GLN A 132 15.19 5.74 5.28
C GLN A 132 13.92 6.49 5.71
N LEU A 133 12.78 6.13 5.14
CA LEU A 133 11.50 6.78 5.41
C LEU A 133 11.03 6.40 6.82
N SER A 134 10.98 7.39 7.71
CA SER A 134 10.88 7.15 9.15
C SER A 134 9.46 7.17 9.69
N ASP A 135 8.51 7.83 9.02
CA ASP A 135 7.11 7.82 9.44
C ASP A 135 6.36 6.57 8.91
N PRO A 136 5.86 5.68 9.79
CA PRO A 136 5.07 4.52 9.36
C PRO A 136 3.74 4.89 8.70
N GLY A 137 3.19 6.08 8.97
CA GLY A 137 1.97 6.55 8.31
C GLY A 137 2.19 6.83 6.82
N ASN A 138 3.32 7.46 6.48
CA ASN A 138 3.77 7.68 5.12
C ASN A 138 4.05 6.34 4.41
N VAL A 139 4.75 5.40 5.06
CA VAL A 139 4.98 4.04 4.52
C VAL A 139 3.65 3.35 4.18
N GLY A 140 2.70 3.31 5.12
CA GLY A 140 1.40 2.68 4.87
C GLY A 140 0.60 3.39 3.77
N THR A 141 0.65 4.71 3.73
CA THR A 141 -0.03 5.50 2.68
C THR A 141 0.58 5.24 1.31
N LEU A 142 1.91 5.12 1.20
CA LEU A 142 2.59 4.77 -0.05
C LEU A 142 2.29 3.33 -0.48
N ILE A 143 2.13 2.38 0.45
CA ILE A 143 1.62 1.04 0.13
C ILE A 143 0.21 1.13 -0.45
N ARG A 144 -0.69 1.90 0.18
CA ARG A 144 -2.05 2.10 -0.34
C ARG A 144 -2.08 2.75 -1.73
N THR A 145 -1.23 3.75 -1.94
CA THR A 145 -1.07 4.41 -3.22
C THR A 145 -0.51 3.42 -4.26
N ALA A 146 0.50 2.63 -3.91
CA ALA A 146 1.07 1.63 -4.81
C ALA A 146 0.02 0.59 -5.25
N ASP A 147 -0.86 0.14 -4.36
CA ASP A 147 -1.97 -0.76 -4.72
C ASP A 147 -2.88 -0.15 -5.79
N ALA A 148 -3.25 1.13 -5.62
CA ALA A 148 -4.11 1.85 -6.56
C ALA A 148 -3.50 1.98 -7.97
N PHE A 149 -2.16 1.99 -8.08
CA PHE A 149 -1.44 2.14 -9.34
C PHE A 149 -0.78 0.85 -9.83
N GLY A 150 -0.95 -0.28 -9.13
CA GLY A 150 -0.33 -1.56 -9.49
C GLY A 150 1.21 -1.56 -9.35
N ALA A 151 1.74 -0.79 -8.40
CA ALA A 151 3.17 -0.69 -8.12
C ALA A 151 3.60 -1.62 -6.96
N ALA A 152 4.88 -1.94 -6.89
CA ALA A 152 5.53 -2.53 -5.72
C ALA A 152 6.12 -1.43 -4.81
N VAL A 153 6.52 -1.80 -3.60
CA VAL A 153 7.24 -0.91 -2.68
C VAL A 153 8.55 -1.57 -2.27
N ALA A 154 9.67 -0.86 -2.36
CA ALA A 154 10.96 -1.30 -1.84
C ALA A 154 11.37 -0.43 -0.65
N LEU A 155 12.00 -1.02 0.37
CA LEU A 155 12.40 -0.31 1.59
C LEU A 155 13.89 -0.48 1.86
N SER A 156 14.59 0.64 2.07
CA SER A 156 15.98 0.60 2.55
C SER A 156 16.07 0.21 4.03
N PRO A 157 17.25 -0.23 4.48
CA PRO A 157 17.56 -0.23 5.90
C PRO A 157 17.25 1.14 6.52
N GLY A 158 16.69 1.15 7.72
CA GLY A 158 16.27 2.37 8.42
C GLY A 158 14.83 2.83 8.17
N CYS A 159 14.14 2.29 7.16
CA CYS A 159 12.71 2.57 6.98
C CYS A 159 11.87 2.05 8.16
N ALA A 160 10.75 2.75 8.40
CA ALA A 160 9.70 2.27 9.28
C ALA A 160 9.15 0.93 8.77
N ASP A 161 8.79 0.07 9.72
CA ASP A 161 8.34 -1.29 9.42
C ASP A 161 6.93 -1.28 8.81
N PRO A 162 6.73 -1.81 7.59
CA PRO A 162 5.43 -1.79 6.91
C PRO A 162 4.38 -2.64 7.63
N THR A 163 4.79 -3.61 8.46
CA THR A 163 3.89 -4.46 9.25
C THR A 163 3.65 -3.92 10.65
N GLY A 164 4.16 -2.73 10.98
CA GLY A 164 3.85 -2.03 12.21
C GLY A 164 2.40 -1.52 12.25
N PRO A 165 1.76 -1.42 13.43
CA PRO A 165 0.32 -1.13 13.53
C PRO A 165 -0.12 0.16 12.83
N LYS A 166 0.68 1.23 12.93
CA LYS A 166 0.39 2.51 12.25
C LYS A 166 0.49 2.39 10.72
N ALA A 167 1.46 1.65 10.20
CA ALA A 167 1.62 1.42 8.76
C ALA A 167 0.51 0.51 8.21
N VAL A 168 0.19 -0.59 8.91
CA VAL A 168 -0.94 -1.48 8.56
C VAL A 168 -2.25 -0.71 8.52
N ARG A 169 -2.51 0.16 9.51
CA ARG A 169 -3.65 1.11 9.51
C ARG A 169 -3.64 2.06 8.33
N ALA A 170 -2.55 2.76 8.08
CA ALA A 170 -2.46 3.70 6.97
C ALA A 170 -2.60 3.02 5.59
N SER A 171 -2.22 1.74 5.47
CA SER A 171 -2.39 0.95 4.25
C SER A 171 -3.83 0.62 3.90
N ALA A 172 -4.75 0.68 4.88
CA ALA A 172 -6.16 0.34 4.71
C ALA A 172 -6.41 -1.01 4.01
N GLY A 173 -5.62 -2.04 4.37
CA GLY A 173 -5.72 -3.39 3.81
C GLY A 173 -4.86 -3.64 2.56
N SER A 174 -4.27 -2.60 1.97
CA SER A 174 -3.48 -2.70 0.73
C SER A 174 -2.17 -3.49 0.91
N ILE A 175 -1.70 -3.68 2.16
CA ILE A 175 -0.53 -4.50 2.47
C ILE A 175 -0.65 -5.95 1.97
N TRP A 176 -1.88 -6.45 1.79
CA TRP A 176 -2.16 -7.79 1.30
C TRP A 176 -2.06 -7.93 -0.23
N ASN A 177 -1.95 -6.82 -0.97
CA ASN A 177 -1.96 -6.78 -2.43
C ASN A 177 -0.62 -6.32 -3.04
N VAL A 178 0.17 -5.58 -2.25
CA VAL A 178 1.37 -4.88 -2.71
C VAL A 178 2.62 -5.65 -2.28
N PRO A 179 3.46 -6.11 -3.22
CA PRO A 179 4.74 -6.69 -2.90
C PRO A 179 5.66 -5.67 -2.21
N THR A 180 6.26 -6.07 -1.10
CA THR A 180 7.30 -5.31 -0.41
C THR A 180 8.66 -5.97 -0.56
N LEU A 181 9.64 -5.22 -1.06
CA LEU A 181 10.98 -5.70 -1.38
C LEU A 181 12.02 -5.05 -0.46
N ALA A 182 13.17 -5.69 -0.28
CA ALA A 182 14.34 -4.99 0.22
C ALA A 182 14.89 -4.06 -0.86
N TRP A 183 15.50 -2.95 -0.45
CA TRP A 183 16.17 -2.02 -1.37
C TRP A 183 17.23 -2.69 -2.25
N ASP A 184 17.98 -3.63 -1.69
CA ASP A 184 19.06 -4.33 -2.41
C ASP A 184 18.52 -5.33 -3.45
N ASP A 185 17.23 -5.67 -3.40
CA ASP A 185 16.55 -6.54 -4.36
C ASP A 185 15.97 -5.77 -5.56
N LEU A 186 16.23 -4.46 -5.65
CA LEU A 186 15.75 -3.64 -6.76
C LEU A 186 16.34 -4.10 -8.11
N PRO A 187 15.53 -4.24 -9.17
CA PRO A 187 16.00 -4.67 -10.48
C PRO A 187 17.05 -3.72 -11.06
N ALA A 188 18.26 -4.24 -11.34
CA ALA A 188 19.40 -3.43 -11.75
C ALA A 188 19.22 -2.72 -13.11
N ALA A 189 18.41 -3.29 -14.02
CA ALA A 189 18.20 -2.76 -15.36
C ALA A 189 16.98 -1.81 -15.47
N THR A 190 16.26 -1.55 -14.37
CA THR A 190 15.09 -0.67 -14.39
C THR A 190 15.51 0.77 -14.10
N PRO A 191 15.10 1.75 -14.94
CA PRO A 191 15.42 3.16 -14.73
C PRO A 191 15.01 3.68 -13.35
N ARG A 192 15.92 4.40 -12.70
CA ARG A 192 15.78 5.00 -11.37
C ARG A 192 15.52 6.50 -11.50
N VAL A 193 14.33 6.92 -11.10
CA VAL A 193 13.91 8.32 -11.13
C VAL A 193 13.76 8.83 -9.70
N ALA A 194 14.63 9.75 -9.31
CA ALA A 194 14.60 10.37 -7.99
C ALA A 194 13.63 11.54 -7.93
N LEU A 195 12.72 11.51 -6.96
CA LEU A 195 11.90 12.67 -6.62
C LEU A 195 12.70 13.59 -5.69
N VAL A 196 13.00 14.79 -6.19
CA VAL A 196 13.74 15.82 -5.45
C VAL A 196 12.89 17.09 -5.34
N ALA A 197 13.04 17.80 -4.22
CA ALA A 197 12.25 19.00 -3.94
C ALA A 197 12.51 20.13 -4.96
N HIS A 198 13.74 20.26 -5.44
CA HIS A 198 14.17 21.32 -6.34
C HIS A 198 15.24 20.84 -7.33
N GLY A 199 15.35 21.53 -8.47
CA GLY A 199 16.45 21.36 -9.42
C GLY A 199 16.33 20.18 -10.38
N GLY A 200 15.35 19.30 -10.19
CA GLY A 200 15.04 18.23 -11.14
C GLY A 200 14.24 18.73 -12.35
N VAL A 201 14.13 17.89 -13.36
CA VAL A 201 13.23 18.12 -14.50
C VAL A 201 11.78 18.20 -13.99
N PRO A 202 10.97 19.18 -14.42
CA PRO A 202 9.56 19.24 -14.03
C PRO A 202 8.87 17.91 -14.31
N LEU A 203 8.19 17.33 -13.32
CA LEU A 203 7.55 16.01 -13.42
C LEU A 203 6.67 15.84 -14.68
N PRO A 204 5.84 16.82 -15.10
CA PRO A 204 5.04 16.70 -16.33
C PRO A 204 5.85 16.64 -17.63
N GLU A 205 7.11 17.07 -17.60
CA GLU A 205 8.04 17.08 -18.74
C GLU A 205 8.96 15.85 -18.75
N ALA A 206 9.03 15.12 -17.63
CA ALA A 206 9.84 13.92 -17.50
C ALA A 206 9.24 12.74 -18.29
N ASN A 207 10.10 11.97 -18.95
CA ASN A 207 9.71 10.72 -19.60
C ASN A 207 9.70 9.58 -18.57
N LEU A 208 8.50 9.15 -18.17
CA LEU A 208 8.26 8.04 -17.26
C LEU A 208 7.64 6.83 -18.00
N THR A 209 7.79 6.74 -19.32
CA THR A 209 7.28 5.60 -20.09
C THR A 209 8.09 4.33 -19.78
N GLY A 210 7.40 3.18 -19.73
CA GLY A 210 8.04 1.90 -19.45
C GLY A 210 8.14 1.57 -17.95
N PRO A 211 8.92 0.53 -17.62
CA PRO A 211 9.21 0.18 -16.23
C PRO A 211 10.03 1.27 -15.51
N VAL A 212 9.73 1.53 -14.24
CA VAL A 212 10.40 2.59 -13.45
C VAL A 212 10.55 2.22 -11.98
N ILE A 213 11.65 2.67 -11.37
CA ILE A 213 11.83 2.75 -9.92
C ILE A 213 11.78 4.23 -9.53
N LEU A 214 10.74 4.62 -8.81
CA LEU A 214 10.60 5.96 -8.23
C LEU A 214 11.31 5.98 -6.88
N LEU A 215 12.42 6.71 -6.76
CA LEU A 215 13.18 6.84 -5.52
C LEU A 215 12.61 8.02 -4.70
N LEU A 216 12.26 7.75 -3.45
CA LEU A 216 11.75 8.74 -2.50
C LEU A 216 12.69 8.80 -1.30
N GLY A 217 13.10 10.02 -0.95
CA GLY A 217 14.02 10.28 0.16
C GLY A 217 13.37 10.29 1.53
N SER A 218 14.22 10.39 2.55
CA SER A 218 13.78 10.63 3.93
C SER A 218 13.13 12.00 4.06
N GLU A 219 12.29 12.19 5.08
CA GLU A 219 11.56 13.44 5.27
C GLU A 219 12.46 14.66 5.58
N ARG A 220 13.66 14.41 6.10
CA ARG A 220 14.60 15.47 6.54
C ARG A 220 15.70 15.71 5.54
N ASP A 221 16.39 14.64 5.16
CA ASP A 221 17.64 14.74 4.39
C ASP A 221 17.44 14.42 2.90
N GLY A 222 16.23 13.97 2.51
CA GLY A 222 15.95 13.56 1.15
C GLY A 222 16.75 12.31 0.75
N LEU A 223 17.15 12.25 -0.53
CA LEU A 223 17.99 11.20 -1.09
C LEU A 223 19.47 11.62 -1.07
N PRO A 224 20.37 10.85 -0.43
CA PRO A 224 21.81 11.10 -0.48
C PRO A 224 22.35 11.06 -1.90
N ARG A 225 23.41 11.82 -2.20
CA ARG A 225 23.96 11.96 -3.57
C ARG A 225 24.53 10.66 -4.13
N GLU A 226 25.02 9.80 -3.24
CA GLU A 226 25.58 8.49 -3.53
C GLU A 226 24.55 7.45 -3.98
N ILE A 227 23.25 7.73 -3.82
CA ILE A 227 22.20 6.88 -4.38
C ILE A 227 22.16 7.07 -5.90
N ASP A 228 22.42 5.97 -6.61
CA ASP A 228 22.38 5.88 -8.07
C ASP A 228 20.99 6.21 -8.62
N ARG A 229 20.94 7.07 -9.63
CA ARG A 229 19.72 7.58 -10.26
C ARG A 229 20.01 7.99 -11.71
N ASP A 230 19.08 7.70 -12.60
CA ASP A 230 19.18 8.07 -14.02
C ASP A 230 18.61 9.47 -14.29
N LEU A 231 17.62 9.87 -13.49
CA LEU A 231 16.90 11.14 -13.65
C LEU A 231 16.48 11.69 -12.29
N GLU A 232 16.60 13.01 -12.12
CA GLU A 232 15.98 13.74 -11.02
C GLU A 232 14.76 14.51 -11.54
N VAL A 233 13.63 14.37 -10.86
CA VAL A 233 12.40 15.07 -11.21
C VAL A 233 11.84 15.83 -10.03
N THR A 234 11.27 16.99 -10.32
CA THR A 234 10.68 17.89 -9.33
C THR A 234 9.21 18.10 -9.64
N ILE A 235 8.35 17.98 -8.62
CA ILE A 235 6.93 18.35 -8.74
C ILE A 235 6.85 19.87 -8.62
N PRO A 236 6.36 20.59 -9.64
CA PRO A 236 6.19 22.04 -9.55
C PRO A 236 5.14 22.35 -8.47
N ILE A 237 5.55 23.12 -7.45
CA ILE A 237 4.69 23.59 -6.36
C ILE A 237 4.76 25.11 -6.25
N GLY A 238 3.81 25.70 -5.54
CA GLY A 238 3.77 27.14 -5.27
C GLY A 238 4.83 27.57 -4.26
N SER A 239 4.42 28.37 -3.26
CA SER A 239 5.35 28.94 -2.26
C SER A 239 5.81 27.96 -1.16
N ALA A 240 5.35 26.72 -1.17
CA ALA A 240 5.77 25.72 -0.18
C ALA A 240 7.19 25.19 -0.51
N GLU A 241 7.97 24.86 0.53
CA GLU A 241 9.33 24.33 0.35
C GLU A 241 9.33 22.89 -0.17
N SER A 242 8.40 22.06 0.30
CA SER A 242 8.29 20.65 -0.13
C SER A 242 6.89 20.09 0.07
N LEU A 243 6.63 18.92 -0.52
CA LEU A 243 5.43 18.12 -0.28
C LEU A 243 5.72 17.03 0.74
N ASN A 244 4.67 16.58 1.44
CA ASN A 244 4.72 15.30 2.12
C ASN A 244 5.11 14.19 1.13
N VAL A 245 6.04 13.33 1.52
CA VAL A 245 6.60 12.25 0.68
C VAL A 245 5.55 11.29 0.11
N ALA A 246 4.49 10.99 0.87
CA ALA A 246 3.39 10.15 0.37
C ALA A 246 2.56 10.87 -0.70
N ALA A 247 2.35 12.18 -0.56
CA ALA A 247 1.71 13.01 -1.59
C ALA A 247 2.58 13.10 -2.85
N ALA A 248 3.89 13.31 -2.71
CA ALA A 248 4.83 13.34 -3.82
C ALA A 248 4.83 11.99 -4.58
N GLY A 249 4.89 10.87 -3.86
CA GLY A 249 4.81 9.53 -4.47
C GLY A 249 3.49 9.28 -5.19
N ALA A 250 2.36 9.75 -4.65
CA ALA A 250 1.07 9.64 -5.30
C ALA A 250 0.98 10.42 -6.62
N ILE A 251 1.51 11.65 -6.64
CA ILE A 251 1.56 12.47 -7.85
C ILE A 251 2.46 11.82 -8.91
N ALA A 252 3.62 11.31 -8.50
CA ALA A 252 4.56 10.65 -9.42
C ALA A 252 3.99 9.34 -10.00
N LEU A 253 3.34 8.51 -9.18
CA LEU A 253 2.67 7.30 -9.67
C LEU A 253 1.49 7.61 -10.60
N TYR A 254 0.71 8.65 -10.28
CA TYR A 254 -0.36 9.11 -11.16
C TYR A 254 0.19 9.56 -12.52
N GLU A 255 1.26 10.35 -12.52
CA GLU A 255 1.90 10.80 -13.77
C GLU A 255 2.45 9.61 -14.58
N TRP A 256 3.14 8.67 -13.91
CA TRP A 256 3.61 7.45 -14.57
C TRP A 256 2.44 6.65 -15.19
N GLN A 257 1.33 6.46 -14.46
CA GLN A 257 0.15 5.77 -14.99
C GLN A 257 -0.48 6.56 -16.16
N ARG A 258 -0.52 7.89 -16.09
CA ARG A 258 -1.02 8.75 -17.17
C ARG A 258 -0.23 8.53 -18.47
N GLN A 259 1.09 8.33 -18.38
CA GLN A 259 1.96 8.09 -19.53
C GLN A 259 1.92 6.63 -20.03
N ASN A 260 1.56 5.66 -19.18
CA ASN A 260 1.60 4.23 -19.50
C ASN A 260 0.21 3.58 -19.70
N GLY A 261 -0.87 4.28 -19.37
CA GLY A 261 -2.21 3.73 -19.26
C GLY A 261 -2.44 2.98 -17.94
N PRO A 262 -3.71 2.72 -17.57
CA PRO A 262 -4.03 1.85 -16.44
C PRO A 262 -3.51 0.44 -16.71
N GLN A 263 -3.03 -0.22 -15.65
CA GLN A 263 -2.68 -1.64 -15.68
C GLN A 263 -3.92 -2.53 -15.63
#